data_AF-A0AAV8ZVX2-F1
#
_entry.id   AF-A0AAV8ZVX2-F1
#
_cell.length_a   1.000
_cell.length_b   1.000
_cell.length_c   1.000
_cell.angle_alpha   90.00
_cell.angle_beta   90.00
_cell.angle_gamma   90.00
#
_symmetry.space_group_name_H-M   'P 1'
#
loop_
_entity.id
_entity.type
_entity.pdbx_description
1 polymer ?
#
loop_
_entity_poly.entity_id
_entity_poly.type
_entity_poly.pdbx_seq_one_letter_code
_entity_poly.pdbx_strand_id
1 'polypeptide(L)'
;MTKIFKLKNFTLLQLYARAAAPCRDYYGLTIAESCISLNAWKITHGPHVTPKQKFCLIEEVQDDKFLQEEIKNMFGVSVYEYIIDLGNKKRKLENLPAKLFLRVLEYMSINDVLHLSLTSKIFYELCNSERVWCLMFQKTLQRCPSPDEHRMAFDYGWREVLKRRMTYIRKAFADSKAKKNMQPLASKKKIDKGKIIFLSV
;
A
#
# COMPACT_ATOMS: atom_id res chain seq x y z
N MET A 1 -23.37 -6.65 16.41
CA MET A 1 -22.77 -6.43 15.06
C MET A 1 -22.21 -5.02 14.83
N THR A 2 -22.52 -4.01 15.67
CA THR A 2 -22.12 -2.60 15.47
C THR A 2 -20.66 -2.24 15.83
N LYS A 3 -19.98 -3.00 16.70
CA LYS A 3 -18.60 -2.67 17.11
C LYS A 3 -17.54 -2.94 16.01
N ILE A 4 -17.71 -4.01 15.24
CA ILE A 4 -16.72 -4.46 14.23
C ILE A 4 -16.67 -3.51 13.02
N PHE A 5 -17.83 -3.01 12.56
CA PHE A 5 -17.89 -2.03 11.47
C PHE A 5 -17.30 -0.67 11.86
N LYS A 6 -17.42 -0.25 13.13
CA LYS A 6 -16.82 0.99 13.62
C LYS A 6 -15.28 0.94 13.59
N LEU A 7 -14.68 -0.20 13.91
CA LEU A 7 -13.22 -0.34 13.94
C LEU A 7 -12.58 -0.15 12.57
N LYS A 8 -13.20 -0.66 11.49
CA LYS A 8 -12.60 -0.68 10.14
C LYS A 8 -12.24 0.72 9.59
N ASN A 9 -12.93 1.76 10.01
CA ASN A 9 -12.67 3.14 9.56
C ASN A 9 -11.57 3.86 10.35
N PHE A 10 -11.19 3.34 11.52
CA PHE A 10 -10.18 3.92 12.42
C PHE A 10 -9.00 2.97 12.67
N THR A 11 -8.89 1.90 11.88
CA THR A 11 -7.79 0.95 11.96
C THR A 11 -6.50 1.63 11.49
N LEU A 12 -5.52 1.70 12.38
CA LEU A 12 -4.17 2.18 12.09
C LEU A 12 -3.32 1.06 11.50
N LEU A 13 -3.41 -0.13 12.09
CA LEU A 13 -2.54 -1.26 11.77
C LEU A 13 -3.28 -2.59 11.92
N GLN A 14 -3.05 -3.51 10.99
CA GLN A 14 -3.42 -4.92 11.16
C GLN A 14 -2.20 -5.80 10.99
N LEU A 15 -2.00 -6.67 11.96
CA LEU A 15 -0.88 -7.61 11.97
C LEU A 15 -1.41 -9.02 12.14
N TYR A 16 -0.78 -9.95 11.44
CA TYR A 16 -1.05 -11.36 11.58
C TYR A 16 0.22 -12.10 11.95
N ALA A 17 0.07 -13.09 12.81
CA ALA A 17 1.14 -13.96 13.25
C ALA A 17 0.62 -15.39 13.40
N ARG A 18 1.53 -16.35 13.28
CA ARG A 18 1.25 -17.75 13.57
C ARG A 18 2.19 -18.17 14.68
N ALA A 19 1.66 -18.80 15.72
CA ALA A 19 2.48 -19.35 16.80
C ALA A 19 3.48 -20.36 16.26
N ALA A 20 4.62 -20.46 16.94
CA ALA A 20 5.63 -21.46 16.64
C ALA A 20 5.07 -22.88 16.81
N ALA A 21 5.76 -23.84 16.20
CA ALA A 21 5.47 -25.25 16.45
C ALA A 21 5.67 -25.56 17.95
N PRO A 22 4.84 -26.44 18.55
CA PRO A 22 3.83 -27.29 17.91
C PRO A 22 2.43 -26.66 17.78
N CYS A 23 2.12 -25.55 18.47
CA CYS A 23 0.75 -25.02 18.55
C CYS A 23 0.18 -24.59 17.19
N ARG A 24 0.95 -23.85 16.38
CA ARG A 24 0.53 -23.33 15.06
C ARG A 24 -0.79 -22.52 15.04
N ASP A 25 -1.26 -22.06 16.19
CA ASP A 25 -2.42 -21.18 16.32
C ASP A 25 -2.21 -19.87 15.56
N TYR A 26 -3.30 -19.31 15.03
CA TYR A 26 -3.27 -18.04 14.29
C TYR A 26 -3.69 -16.88 15.18
N TYR A 27 -2.97 -15.77 15.07
CA TYR A 27 -3.23 -14.55 15.82
C TYR A 27 -3.39 -13.38 14.87
N GLY A 28 -4.37 -12.53 15.14
CA GLY A 28 -4.64 -11.30 14.39
C GLY A 28 -4.79 -10.15 15.37
N LEU A 29 -3.91 -9.16 15.24
CA LEU A 29 -3.92 -7.95 16.06
C LEU A 29 -4.39 -6.78 15.20
N THR A 30 -5.49 -6.16 15.60
CA THR A 30 -5.99 -4.93 14.99
C THR A 30 -5.78 -3.79 15.97
N ILE A 31 -5.03 -2.77 15.55
CA ILE A 31 -4.76 -1.56 16.32
C ILE A 31 -5.55 -0.43 15.68
N ALA A 32 -6.43 0.19 16.45
CA ALA A 32 -7.17 1.39 16.06
C ALA A 32 -6.68 2.59 16.88
N GLU A 33 -7.24 3.77 16.63
CA GLU A 33 -6.80 5.01 17.31
C GLU A 33 -6.95 4.99 18.84
N SER A 34 -7.96 4.30 19.38
CA SER A 34 -8.29 4.31 20.81
C SER A 34 -8.23 2.93 21.48
N CYS A 35 -8.18 1.87 20.69
CA CYS A 35 -8.31 0.51 21.20
C CYS A 35 -7.57 -0.51 20.34
N ILE A 36 -7.31 -1.66 20.95
CA ILE A 36 -6.75 -2.83 20.28
C ILE A 36 -7.71 -4.01 20.39
N SER A 37 -7.71 -4.83 19.36
CA SER A 37 -8.42 -6.10 19.31
C SER A 37 -7.44 -7.20 18.95
N LEU A 38 -7.24 -8.14 19.88
CA LEU A 38 -6.47 -9.35 19.65
C LEU A 38 -7.44 -10.51 19.40
N ASN A 39 -7.31 -11.14 18.25
CA ASN A 39 -8.07 -12.32 17.85
C ASN A 39 -7.14 -13.53 17.83
N ALA A 40 -7.50 -14.60 18.51
CA ALA A 40 -6.77 -15.87 18.54
C ALA A 40 -7.66 -16.99 17.99
N TRP A 41 -7.19 -17.61 16.91
CA TRP A 41 -7.79 -18.79 16.29
C TRP A 41 -6.99 -20.02 16.71
N LYS A 42 -7.58 -20.81 17.60
CA LYS A 42 -7.01 -22.10 18.00
C LYS A 42 -7.23 -23.11 16.88
N ILE A 43 -6.14 -23.67 16.36
CA ILE A 43 -6.23 -24.68 15.30
C ILE A 43 -6.35 -26.05 15.95
N THR A 44 -7.54 -26.65 15.85
CA THR A 44 -7.82 -27.99 16.38
C THR A 44 -8.49 -28.84 15.31
N HIS A 45 -8.41 -30.17 15.47
CA HIS A 45 -9.11 -31.13 14.59
C HIS A 45 -10.61 -31.28 14.94
N GLY A 46 -11.11 -30.50 15.89
CA GLY A 46 -12.49 -30.57 16.38
C GLY A 46 -13.47 -29.71 15.57
N PRO A 47 -14.71 -29.54 16.07
CA PRO A 47 -15.68 -28.65 15.45
C PRO A 47 -15.14 -27.22 15.39
N HIS A 48 -15.54 -26.47 14.36
CA HIS A 48 -15.07 -25.11 14.15
C HIS A 48 -15.42 -24.20 15.35
N VAL A 49 -14.39 -23.75 16.07
CA VAL A 49 -14.55 -22.83 17.21
C VAL A 49 -14.38 -21.40 16.72
N THR A 50 -15.26 -20.51 17.17
CA THR A 50 -15.11 -19.07 16.91
C THR A 50 -13.83 -18.54 17.57
N PRO A 51 -13.10 -17.61 16.92
CA PRO A 51 -11.90 -17.03 17.50
C PRO A 51 -12.18 -16.38 18.85
N LYS A 52 -11.23 -16.54 19.78
CA LYS A 52 -11.25 -15.78 21.02
C LYS A 52 -10.85 -14.34 20.69
N GLN A 53 -11.67 -13.39 21.09
CA GLN A 53 -11.41 -11.97 20.87
C GLN A 53 -11.22 -11.28 22.22
N LYS A 54 -10.09 -10.60 22.38
CA LYS A 54 -9.82 -9.71 23.51
C LYS A 54 -9.78 -8.28 23.01
N PHE A 55 -10.53 -7.42 23.68
CA PHE A 55 -10.60 -5.99 23.41
C PHE A 55 -10.02 -5.22 24.58
N CYS A 56 -9.21 -4.21 24.32
CA CYS A 56 -8.62 -3.37 25.36
C CYS A 56 -8.45 -1.94 24.82
N LEU A 57 -8.71 -0.92 25.64
CA LEU A 57 -8.37 0.45 25.29
C LEU A 57 -6.85 0.61 25.31
N ILE A 58 -6.30 1.43 24.41
CA ILE A 58 -4.85 1.62 24.31
C ILE A 58 -4.25 2.14 25.63
N GLU A 59 -4.99 3.00 26.33
CA GLU A 59 -4.58 3.59 27.60
C GLU A 59 -4.50 2.54 28.73
N GLU A 60 -5.29 1.46 28.65
CA GLU A 60 -5.36 0.37 29.65
C GLU A 60 -4.37 -0.77 29.36
N VAL A 61 -3.70 -0.77 28.19
CA VAL A 61 -2.76 -1.84 27.83
C VAL A 61 -1.62 -1.95 28.83
N GLN A 62 -1.24 -0.84 29.47
CA GLN A 62 -0.18 -0.81 30.49
C GLN A 62 -0.53 -1.60 31.75
N ASP A 63 -1.82 -1.76 32.05
CA ASP A 63 -2.29 -2.46 33.26
C ASP A 63 -2.42 -3.98 33.03
N ASP A 64 -2.69 -4.39 31.79
CA ASP A 64 -2.88 -5.80 31.43
C ASP A 64 -1.56 -6.50 31.05
N LYS A 65 -0.81 -6.94 32.06
CA LYS A 65 0.47 -7.65 31.87
C LYS A 65 0.37 -8.88 30.96
N PHE A 66 -0.73 -9.62 31.05
CA PHE A 66 -0.94 -10.82 30.24
C PHE A 66 -1.07 -10.47 28.75
N LEU A 67 -1.85 -9.42 28.43
CA LEU A 67 -1.98 -8.93 27.06
C LEU A 67 -0.64 -8.44 26.51
N GLN A 68 0.16 -7.76 27.33
CA GLN A 68 1.48 -7.29 26.92
C GLN A 68 2.41 -8.46 26.56
N GLU A 69 2.46 -9.51 27.39
CA GLU A 69 3.25 -10.70 27.12
C GLU A 69 2.77 -11.43 25.87
N GLU A 70 1.45 -11.57 25.69
CA GLU A 70 0.88 -12.21 24.50
C GLU A 70 1.25 -11.47 23.22
N ILE A 71 1.18 -10.13 23.22
CA ILE A 71 1.60 -9.31 22.09
C ILE A 71 3.10 -9.44 21.83
N LYS A 72 3.95 -9.37 22.86
CA LYS A 72 5.40 -9.52 22.71
C LYS A 72 5.77 -10.88 22.13
N ASN A 73 5.15 -11.95 22.62
CA ASN A 73 5.45 -13.32 22.22
C ASN A 73 4.99 -13.59 20.77
N MET A 74 3.85 -13.06 20.35
CA MET A 74 3.28 -13.34 19.03
C MET A 74 3.74 -12.37 17.93
N PHE A 75 3.87 -11.08 18.26
CA PHE A 75 4.15 -10.02 17.28
C PHE A 75 5.52 -9.36 17.45
N GLY A 76 6.21 -9.63 18.56
CA GLY A 76 7.54 -9.10 18.86
C GLY A 76 7.51 -7.82 19.69
N VAL A 77 8.69 -7.47 20.21
CA VAL A 77 8.89 -6.31 21.10
C VAL A 77 8.59 -4.99 20.39
N SER A 78 8.94 -4.85 19.12
CA SER A 78 8.72 -3.62 18.34
C SER A 78 7.24 -3.25 18.23
N VAL A 79 6.36 -4.23 18.06
CA VAL A 79 4.91 -4.03 18.00
C VAL A 79 4.34 -3.65 19.37
N TYR A 80 4.85 -4.30 20.42
CA TYR A 80 4.51 -3.93 21.79
C TYR A 80 4.90 -2.47 22.10
N GLU A 81 6.15 -2.08 21.80
CA GLU A 81 6.64 -0.72 22.02
C GLU A 81 5.81 0.32 21.28
N TYR A 82 5.41 0.00 20.04
CA TYR A 82 4.51 0.85 19.25
C TYR A 82 3.18 1.11 19.96
N ILE A 83 2.53 0.06 20.49
CA ILE A 83 1.24 0.20 21.20
C ILE A 83 1.41 1.02 22.49
N ILE A 84 2.48 0.79 23.24
CA ILE A 84 2.77 1.55 24.45
C ILE A 84 3.06 3.02 24.12
N ASP A 85 3.80 3.29 23.05
CA ASP A 85 4.09 4.64 22.60
C ASP A 85 2.85 5.37 22.07
N LEU A 86 1.91 4.65 21.44
CA LEU A 86 0.60 5.18 21.08
C LEU A 86 -0.19 5.58 22.32
N GLY A 87 -0.25 4.74 23.36
CA GLY A 87 -0.95 5.06 24.62
C GLY A 87 -0.33 6.22 25.38
N ASN A 88 0.99 6.32 25.35
CA ASN A 88 1.72 7.45 25.92
C ASN A 88 1.69 8.70 25.03
N LYS A 89 1.02 8.67 23.88
CA LYS A 89 0.92 9.79 22.92
C LYS A 89 2.30 10.34 22.52
N LYS A 90 3.31 9.46 22.41
CA LYS A 90 4.67 9.85 22.02
C LYS A 90 4.69 10.29 20.55
N ARG A 91 5.36 11.41 20.29
CA ARG A 91 5.49 11.99 18.95
C ARG A 91 6.60 11.29 18.17
N LYS A 92 6.23 10.18 17.52
CA LYS A 92 7.07 9.45 16.55
C LYS A 92 6.40 9.47 15.17
N LEU A 93 7.17 9.23 14.11
CA LEU A 93 6.66 9.28 12.74
C LEU A 93 5.57 8.21 12.50
N GLU A 94 5.78 7.01 13.02
CA GLU A 94 4.85 5.88 12.96
C GLU A 94 3.58 6.07 13.79
N ASN A 95 3.60 6.98 14.76
CA ASN A 95 2.47 7.29 15.65
C ASN A 95 1.67 8.51 15.19
N LEU A 96 2.04 9.14 14.08
CA LEU A 96 1.33 10.31 13.59
C LEU A 96 -0.10 9.94 13.18
N PRO A 97 -1.08 10.83 13.42
CA PRO A 97 -2.40 10.71 12.81
C PRO A 97 -2.28 10.52 11.30
N ALA A 98 -3.11 9.66 10.72
CA ALA A 98 -3.02 9.27 9.30
C ALA A 98 -2.95 10.48 8.35
N LYS A 99 -3.66 11.58 8.66
CA LYS A 99 -3.62 12.82 7.87
C LYS A 99 -2.24 13.48 7.87
N LEU A 100 -1.58 13.55 9.02
CA LEU A 100 -0.24 14.15 9.15
C LEU A 100 0.81 13.25 8.53
N PHE A 101 0.71 11.93 8.74
CA PHE A 101 1.59 10.96 8.10
C PHE A 101 1.53 11.09 6.56
N LEU A 102 0.33 11.14 5.98
CA LEU A 102 0.16 11.34 4.53
C LEU A 102 0.75 12.67 4.03
N ARG A 103 0.60 13.77 4.78
CA ARG A 103 1.23 15.05 4.44
C ARG A 103 2.75 14.95 4.42
N VAL A 104 3.36 14.23 5.37
CA VAL A 104 4.81 14.00 5.34
C VAL A 104 5.24 13.24 4.09
N LEU A 105 4.52 12.17 3.74
CA LEU A 105 4.81 11.38 2.52
C LEU A 105 4.58 12.16 1.22
N GLU A 106 3.74 13.20 1.24
CA GLU A 106 3.53 14.10 0.11
C GLU A 106 4.81 14.86 -0.28
N TYR A 107 5.69 15.16 0.69
CA TYR A 107 6.98 15.81 0.44
C TYR A 107 8.11 14.84 0.07
N MET A 108 7.94 13.53 0.26
CA MET A 108 8.97 12.52 -0.03
C MET A 108 8.93 12.06 -1.49
N SER A 109 10.03 11.63 -2.09
CA SER A 109 9.95 10.99 -3.41
C SER A 109 9.26 9.62 -3.32
N ILE A 110 8.75 9.10 -4.45
CA ILE A 110 8.12 7.76 -4.47
C ILE A 110 9.11 6.68 -4.01
N ASN A 111 10.38 6.81 -4.41
CA ASN A 111 11.43 5.87 -4.01
C ASN A 111 11.69 5.94 -2.50
N ASP A 112 11.70 7.14 -1.91
CA ASP A 112 11.90 7.30 -0.47
C ASP A 112 10.75 6.68 0.33
N VAL A 113 9.50 6.80 -0.14
CA VAL A 113 8.36 6.13 0.49
C VAL A 113 8.51 4.60 0.42
N LEU A 114 8.98 4.07 -0.71
CA LEU A 114 9.26 2.64 -0.85
C LEU A 114 10.39 2.20 0.08
N HIS A 115 11.48 2.97 0.20
CA HIS A 115 12.56 2.67 1.12
C HIS A 115 12.12 2.75 2.59
N LEU A 116 11.29 3.73 2.94
CA LEU A 116 10.69 3.84 4.27
C LEU A 116 9.90 2.58 4.62
N SER A 117 9.14 2.01 3.68
CA SER A 117 8.38 0.77 3.89
C SER A 117 9.25 -0.45 4.22
N LEU A 118 10.54 -0.40 3.90
CA LEU A 118 11.50 -1.47 4.16
C LEU A 118 12.24 -1.32 5.49
N THR A 119 12.04 -0.21 6.21
CA THR A 119 12.79 0.07 7.46
C THR A 119 12.27 -0.69 8.68
N SER A 120 10.96 -0.92 8.76
CA SER A 120 10.34 -1.64 9.87
C SER A 120 9.03 -2.31 9.44
N LYS A 121 8.58 -3.32 10.18
CA LYS A 121 7.28 -3.97 9.96
C LYS A 121 6.12 -2.98 10.10
N ILE A 122 6.24 -1.99 10.97
CA ILE A 122 5.20 -0.97 11.17
C ILE A 122 5.14 -0.05 9.95
N PHE A 123 6.29 0.44 9.47
CA PHE A 123 6.34 1.26 8.26
C PHE A 123 5.92 0.49 7.02
N TYR A 124 6.23 -0.81 6.94
CA TYR A 124 5.76 -1.68 5.88
C TYR A 124 4.24 -1.62 5.77
N GLU A 125 3.51 -1.83 6.86
CA GLU A 125 2.05 -1.80 6.85
C GLU A 125 1.50 -0.38 6.62
N LEU A 126 2.05 0.65 7.28
CA LEU A 126 1.60 2.04 7.12
C LEU A 126 1.75 2.52 5.66
N CYS A 127 2.91 2.25 5.05
CA CYS A 127 3.19 2.62 3.66
C CYS A 127 2.42 1.75 2.65
N ASN A 128 1.93 0.58 3.06
CA ASN A 128 1.10 -0.28 2.22
C ASN A 128 -0.40 -0.03 2.36
N SER A 129 -0.82 0.97 3.13
CA SER A 129 -2.22 1.34 3.23
C SER A 129 -2.78 1.91 1.90
N GLU A 130 -4.07 1.70 1.66
CA GLU A 130 -4.76 2.18 0.46
C GLU A 130 -4.62 3.69 0.24
N ARG A 131 -4.55 4.46 1.33
CA ARG A 131 -4.40 5.92 1.27
C ARG A 131 -3.01 6.32 0.75
N VAL A 132 -1.98 5.59 1.13
CA VAL A 132 -0.61 5.82 0.64
C VAL A 132 -0.49 5.40 -0.81
N TRP A 133 -1.07 4.26 -1.21
CA TRP A 133 -1.11 3.84 -2.61
C TRP A 133 -1.86 4.83 -3.51
N CYS A 134 -2.97 5.42 -3.04
CA CYS A 134 -3.66 6.50 -3.74
C CYS A 134 -2.78 7.75 -3.90
N LEU A 135 -2.06 8.16 -2.85
CA LEU A 135 -1.09 9.26 -2.91
C LEU A 135 0.02 8.97 -3.91
N MET A 136 0.59 7.76 -3.90
CA MET A 136 1.61 7.35 -4.87
C MET A 136 1.06 7.35 -6.31
N PHE A 137 -0.18 6.91 -6.50
CA PHE A 137 -0.85 6.96 -7.80
C PHE A 137 -0.94 8.40 -8.33
N GLN A 138 -1.43 9.33 -7.50
CA GLN A 138 -1.56 10.74 -7.86
C GLN A 138 -0.20 11.37 -8.19
N LYS A 139 0.84 11.06 -7.42
CA LYS A 139 2.21 11.55 -7.67
C LYS A 139 2.82 10.98 -8.94
N THR A 140 2.58 9.70 -9.22
CA THR A 140 3.13 9.03 -10.41
C THR A 140 2.50 9.57 -11.69
N LEU A 141 1.19 9.81 -11.68
CA LEU A 141 0.45 10.25 -12.87
C LEU A 141 0.22 11.76 -12.95
N GLN A 142 0.59 12.49 -11.89
CA GLN A 142 0.43 13.94 -11.75
C GLN A 142 -1.01 14.42 -12.00
N ARG A 143 -1.99 13.65 -11.52
CA ARG A 143 -3.42 13.98 -11.63
C ARG A 143 -4.26 13.31 -10.57
N CYS A 144 -5.48 13.80 -10.40
CA CYS A 144 -6.49 13.12 -9.61
C CYS A 144 -6.99 11.84 -10.30
N PRO A 145 -7.37 10.78 -9.54
CA PRO A 145 -7.94 9.58 -10.12
C PRO A 145 -9.35 9.81 -10.66
N SER A 146 -9.72 9.11 -11.73
CA SER A 146 -11.07 9.17 -12.31
C SER A 146 -12.09 8.38 -11.46
N PRO A 147 -13.40 8.57 -11.67
CA PRO A 147 -14.43 7.78 -11.00
C PRO A 147 -14.28 6.26 -11.24
N ASP A 148 -13.90 5.87 -12.46
CA ASP A 148 -13.68 4.45 -12.80
C ASP A 148 -12.46 3.88 -12.08
N GLU A 149 -11.42 4.69 -11.87
CA GLU A 149 -10.24 4.28 -11.10
C GLU A 149 -10.56 4.13 -9.62
N HIS A 150 -11.43 4.98 -9.07
CA HIS A 150 -11.94 4.81 -7.70
C HIS A 150 -12.75 3.51 -7.55
N ARG A 151 -13.61 3.19 -8.53
CA ARG A 151 -14.35 1.92 -8.55
C ARG A 151 -13.39 0.73 -8.61
N MET A 152 -12.39 0.79 -9.48
CA MET A 152 -11.38 -0.26 -9.58
C MET A 152 -10.55 -0.39 -8.29
N ALA A 153 -10.24 0.71 -7.63
CA ALA A 153 -9.53 0.70 -6.35
C ALA A 153 -10.38 0.08 -5.24
N PHE A 154 -11.70 0.29 -5.26
CA PHE A 154 -12.61 -0.36 -4.31
C PHE A 154 -12.59 -1.89 -4.47
N ASP A 155 -12.54 -2.40 -5.71
CA ASP A 155 -12.58 -3.83 -5.98
C ASP A 155 -11.21 -4.53 -5.80
N TYR A 156 -10.11 -3.86 -6.17
CA TYR A 156 -8.78 -4.49 -6.29
C TYR A 156 -7.66 -3.78 -5.51
N GLY A 157 -7.91 -2.60 -4.94
CA GLY A 157 -6.92 -1.77 -4.27
C GLY A 157 -6.09 -0.89 -5.21
N TRP A 158 -5.60 0.24 -4.69
CA TRP A 158 -4.87 1.25 -5.45
C TRP A 158 -3.55 0.76 -6.04
N ARG A 159 -2.89 -0.19 -5.37
CA ARG A 159 -1.66 -0.81 -5.88
C ARG A 159 -1.88 -1.46 -7.26
N GLU A 160 -2.98 -2.20 -7.41
CA GLU A 160 -3.27 -2.87 -8.69
C GLU A 160 -3.78 -1.90 -9.76
N VAL A 161 -4.54 -0.87 -9.36
CA VAL A 161 -4.91 0.22 -10.28
C VAL A 161 -3.67 0.88 -10.86
N LEU A 162 -2.69 1.23 -10.01
CA LEU A 162 -1.44 1.84 -10.45
C LEU A 162 -0.66 0.92 -11.39
N LYS A 163 -0.54 -0.36 -11.03
CA LYS A 163 0.16 -1.35 -11.86
C LYS A 163 -0.47 -1.48 -13.24
N ARG A 164 -1.80 -1.65 -13.32
CA ARG A 164 -2.55 -1.71 -14.59
C ARG A 164 -2.39 -0.45 -15.41
N ARG A 165 -2.40 0.73 -14.77
CA ARG A 165 -2.22 1.99 -15.49
C ARG A 165 -0.81 2.12 -16.05
N MET A 166 0.20 1.73 -15.28
CA MET A 166 1.61 1.75 -15.71
C MET A 166 1.86 0.77 -16.86
N THR A 167 1.27 -0.42 -16.85
CA THR A 167 1.40 -1.38 -17.96
C THR A 167 0.74 -0.85 -19.23
N TYR A 168 -0.45 -0.26 -19.13
CA TYR A 168 -1.12 0.38 -20.26
C TYR A 168 -0.27 1.51 -20.88
N ILE A 169 0.25 2.40 -20.04
CA ILE A 169 1.09 3.53 -20.47
C ILE A 169 2.35 3.01 -21.20
N ARG A 170 3.05 2.03 -20.63
CA ARG A 170 4.24 1.42 -21.27
C ARG A 170 3.92 0.82 -22.64
N LYS A 171 2.79 0.13 -22.77
CA LYS A 171 2.34 -0.44 -24.04
C LYS A 171 2.06 0.64 -25.07
N ALA A 172 1.32 1.69 -24.70
CA ALA A 172 1.03 2.81 -25.61
C ALA A 172 2.31 3.52 -26.10
N PHE A 173 3.30 3.69 -25.22
CA PHE A 173 4.61 4.22 -25.60
C PHE A 173 5.37 3.29 -26.56
N ALA A 174 5.36 1.98 -26.32
CA ALA A 174 5.97 1.00 -27.21
C ALA A 174 5.33 1.00 -28.60
N ASP A 175 4.00 1.02 -28.67
CA ASP A 175 3.24 1.06 -29.92
C ASP A 175 3.52 2.37 -30.69
N SER A 176 3.63 3.50 -30.01
CA SER A 176 4.00 4.78 -30.62
C SER A 176 5.44 4.76 -31.19
N LYS A 177 6.38 4.15 -30.47
CA LYS A 177 7.76 3.98 -30.94
C LYS A 177 7.84 3.07 -32.17
N ALA A 178 7.09 1.98 -32.19
CA ALA A 178 7.00 1.08 -33.34
C ALA A 178 6.44 1.78 -34.60
N LYS A 179 5.38 2.58 -34.44
CA LYS A 179 4.80 3.37 -35.55
C LYS A 179 5.77 4.42 -36.11
N LYS A 180 6.56 5.09 -35.25
CA LYS A 180 7.60 6.03 -35.70
C LYS A 180 8.72 5.34 -36.47
N ASN A 181 9.11 4.12 -36.09
CA ASN A 181 10.15 3.36 -36.77
C ASN A 181 9.69 2.74 -38.11
N MET A 182 8.38 2.56 -38.34
CA MET A 182 7.84 2.12 -39.63
C MET A 182 7.70 3.24 -40.69
N GLN A 183 7.94 4.51 -40.33
CA GLN A 183 8.03 5.61 -41.31
C GLN A 183 9.49 6.06 -41.47
N PRO A 184 10.28 5.37 -42.32
CA PRO A 184 11.00 6.10 -43.36
C PRO A 184 11.25 5.28 -44.63
N LEU A 185 10.47 5.47 -45.71
CA LEU A 185 10.94 5.32 -47.12
C LEU A 185 9.95 5.83 -48.19
N ALA A 186 9.24 6.94 -47.96
CA ALA A 186 8.36 7.51 -48.99
C ALA A 186 8.49 9.03 -49.10
N SER A 187 9.67 9.51 -49.52
CA SER A 187 9.85 10.78 -50.25
C SER A 187 11.35 11.14 -50.40
N LYS A 188 12.06 10.43 -51.28
CA LYS A 188 13.16 11.07 -52.02
C LYS A 188 12.70 11.15 -53.47
N LYS A 189 12.11 12.29 -53.85
CA LYS A 189 11.82 12.61 -55.25
C LYS A 189 13.13 12.51 -56.03
N LYS A 190 13.16 11.60 -57.02
CA LYS A 190 14.22 11.53 -58.02
C LYS A 190 14.26 12.88 -58.76
N ILE A 191 15.40 13.56 -58.68
CA ILE A 191 15.74 14.62 -59.63
C ILE A 191 16.19 13.88 -60.89
N ASP A 192 15.31 13.87 -61.89
CA ASP A 192 15.61 13.28 -63.19
C ASP A 192 16.62 14.16 -63.92
N LYS A 193 17.79 13.60 -64.22
CA LYS A 193 18.80 14.22 -65.07
C LYS A 193 18.52 13.79 -66.50
N GLY A 194 18.18 14.75 -67.35
CA GLY A 194 18.60 14.74 -68.76
C GLY A 194 17.50 14.73 -69.81
N LYS A 195 17.40 15.85 -70.55
CA LYS A 195 17.36 15.82 -72.02
C LYS A 195 17.84 17.15 -72.60
N ILE A 196 18.98 17.10 -73.28
CA ILE A 196 19.50 18.10 -74.21
C ILE A 196 18.69 17.98 -75.50
N ILE A 197 18.16 19.09 -76.04
CA ILE A 197 18.01 19.31 -77.49
C ILE A 197 18.18 20.81 -77.79
N PHE A 198 19.04 21.11 -78.77
CA PHE A 198 19.29 22.39 -79.43
C PHE A 198 18.05 23.03 -80.04
N LEU A 199 18.02 24.36 -80.19
CA LEU A 199 17.49 25.05 -81.37
C LEU A 199 18.08 26.45 -81.49
N SER A 200 18.56 26.71 -82.71
CA SER A 200 19.22 27.89 -83.26
C SER A 200 18.32 29.13 -83.32
N VAL A 201 18.88 30.33 -83.14
CA VAL A 201 19.03 31.44 -84.13
C VAL A 201 20.15 32.35 -83.63
#